data_AF-A0A6M4GRK7-F1
#
_entry.id   AF-A0A6M4GRK7-F1
#
_cell.length_a   1.000
_cell.length_b   1.000
_cell.length_c   1.000
_cell.angle_alpha   90.00
_cell.angle_beta   90.00
_cell.angle_gamma   90.00
#
_symmetry.space_group_name_H-M   'P 1'
#
loop_
_entity.id
_entity.type
_entity.pdbx_description
1 polymer ?
#
loop_
_entity_poly.entity_id
_entity_poly.type
_entity_poly.pdbx_seq_one_letter_code
_entity_poly.pdbx_strand_id
1 'polypeptide(L)'
;MFSRLTGFVAALLLATTAHAILVRPDREDGEYLELATRYESAVALPVGEGALIAPRWILTSANVARALDAQQPRARPVIAGKPREIVEVRIQADLALLQLREPVEELEPTPIHREADEGGKTVRIVGHGSTGRVGDKGVKANPARQGRAAINTVDRVGLRTFAVRLKPADDASDLQGAFAADERGAAAFFETKEGGIFVAGIATLTDDANNDGIAGNIGDWQIFARVSAYAAWIDAATGEGKPAVQAKTIAFSFDDGFDPRTQPEAGVWNTRMLRALEAAGIKAALFPAGRFVDSPDGLALVRAWGEAGHSIGNHTYSHTDFDTLPLEACIADIARGDGLLKAMPRFKPWLRFPYLREGATAGKRDGIRDWLAKNSYASAPISVMTGDGYYSQRLEAALRARADRDNDPFRRAYVRHLVERAAYSDRLARDTLGRSPAHVMLLHTNLANAMFLPDVIAALRAGGWTLVDAETAFADPLYRTQPKGLPAGSNIVVELAKDAGRTVPPGPEDDYGKATLEALGY
;
A
#
# COMPACT_ATOMS: atom_id res chain seq x y z
N MET A 1 -58.17 -56.70 -37.01
CA MET A 1 -58.44 -55.23 -37.05
C MET A 1 -58.35 -54.72 -35.62
N PHE A 2 -57.75 -53.55 -35.42
CA PHE A 2 -57.43 -52.85 -34.16
C PHE A 2 -55.98 -52.92 -33.66
N SER A 3 -55.26 -51.90 -34.13
CA SER A 3 -54.07 -51.21 -33.63
C SER A 3 -53.96 -51.10 -32.10
N ARG A 4 -52.73 -51.23 -31.57
CA ARG A 4 -52.30 -50.53 -30.33
C ARG A 4 -50.87 -50.00 -30.46
N LEU A 5 -50.83 -48.73 -30.83
CA LEU A 5 -49.89 -47.65 -30.50
C LEU A 5 -48.76 -48.01 -29.51
N THR A 6 -47.52 -47.94 -30.01
CA THR A 6 -46.30 -47.70 -29.23
C THR A 6 -46.31 -46.28 -28.67
N GLY A 7 -46.50 -46.15 -27.36
CA GLY A 7 -46.31 -44.89 -26.63
C GLY A 7 -44.90 -44.83 -26.04
N PHE A 8 -44.07 -43.94 -26.58
CA PHE A 8 -42.84 -43.47 -25.97
C PHE A 8 -43.20 -42.70 -24.69
N VAL A 9 -42.82 -43.22 -23.52
CA VAL A 9 -42.80 -42.40 -22.29
C VAL A 9 -41.37 -41.88 -22.14
N ALA A 10 -41.16 -40.64 -22.58
CA ALA A 10 -40.01 -39.86 -22.17
C ALA A 10 -40.13 -39.60 -20.67
N ALA A 11 -39.28 -40.26 -19.87
CA ALA A 11 -39.11 -39.93 -18.48
C ALA A 11 -38.40 -38.57 -18.40
N LEU A 12 -39.19 -37.50 -18.28
CA LEU A 12 -38.71 -36.18 -17.92
C LEU A 12 -38.22 -36.26 -16.46
N LEU A 13 -36.93 -36.53 -16.27
CA LEU A 13 -36.26 -36.34 -14.99
C LEU A 13 -36.23 -34.84 -14.71
N LEU A 14 -37.24 -34.35 -13.98
CA LEU A 14 -37.20 -33.05 -13.32
C LEU A 14 -36.10 -33.12 -12.27
N ALA A 15 -34.91 -32.66 -12.63
CA ALA A 15 -33.83 -32.44 -11.68
C ALA A 15 -34.29 -31.35 -10.71
N THR A 16 -34.51 -31.73 -9.44
CA THR A 16 -34.72 -30.73 -8.39
C THR A 16 -33.40 -30.00 -8.18
N THR A 17 -33.35 -28.74 -8.58
CA THR A 17 -32.22 -27.87 -8.32
C THR A 17 -32.09 -27.70 -6.81
N ALA A 18 -30.90 -27.89 -6.29
CA ALA A 18 -30.56 -27.57 -4.91
C ALA A 18 -29.40 -26.57 -4.92
N HIS A 19 -29.32 -25.76 -3.88
CA HIS A 19 -28.91 -24.35 -3.97
C HIS A 19 -27.84 -24.02 -2.90
N ALA A 20 -27.15 -22.87 -2.94
CA ALA A 20 -26.14 -22.38 -1.95
C ALA A 20 -26.59 -21.13 -1.18
N ILE A 21 -25.96 -20.71 -0.08
CA ILE A 21 -26.41 -19.56 0.75
C ILE A 21 -27.86 -19.74 1.32
N LEU A 22 -28.09 -19.36 2.57
CA LEU A 22 -29.43 -19.21 3.12
C LEU A 22 -30.02 -17.90 2.61
N VAL A 23 -31.12 -17.98 1.87
CA VAL A 23 -31.75 -16.82 1.23
C VAL A 23 -32.91 -16.29 2.06
N ARG A 24 -33.27 -15.01 1.90
CA ARG A 24 -34.50 -14.48 2.49
C ARG A 24 -35.74 -15.27 2.05
N PRO A 25 -36.73 -15.50 2.93
CA PRO A 25 -37.96 -16.21 2.58
C PRO A 25 -38.86 -15.46 1.59
N ASP A 26 -38.78 -14.14 1.57
CA ASP A 26 -39.60 -13.23 0.75
C ASP A 26 -38.96 -12.80 -0.57
N ARG A 27 -37.84 -13.44 -0.97
CA ARG A 27 -37.11 -13.14 -2.20
C ARG A 27 -37.02 -14.36 -3.12
N GLU A 28 -36.91 -14.08 -4.41
CA GLU A 28 -36.78 -15.13 -5.43
C GLU A 28 -35.35 -15.63 -5.50
N ASP A 29 -35.18 -16.94 -5.62
CA ASP A 29 -33.85 -17.55 -5.69
C ASP A 29 -33.05 -17.12 -6.93
N GLY A 30 -33.75 -16.82 -8.03
CA GLY A 30 -33.15 -16.35 -9.28
C GLY A 30 -32.30 -15.09 -9.09
N GLU A 31 -32.68 -14.20 -8.17
CA GLU A 31 -31.93 -12.96 -7.89
C GLU A 31 -30.55 -13.27 -7.27
N TYR A 32 -30.46 -14.28 -6.39
CA TYR A 32 -29.20 -14.69 -5.75
C TYR A 32 -28.29 -15.43 -6.74
N LEU A 33 -28.89 -16.21 -7.65
CA LEU A 33 -28.20 -16.90 -8.73
C LEU A 33 -27.59 -15.91 -9.72
N GLU A 34 -28.37 -14.94 -10.19
CA GLU A 34 -27.92 -13.92 -11.11
C GLU A 34 -26.77 -13.11 -10.50
N LEU A 35 -26.91 -12.68 -9.24
CA LEU A 35 -25.88 -11.93 -8.55
C LEU A 35 -24.56 -12.72 -8.44
N ALA A 36 -24.61 -14.03 -8.25
CA ALA A 36 -23.41 -14.86 -8.12
C ALA A 36 -22.54 -14.90 -9.39
N THR A 37 -23.14 -14.74 -10.56
CA THR A 37 -22.43 -14.76 -11.85
C THR A 37 -21.36 -13.67 -11.97
N ARG A 38 -21.43 -12.62 -11.15
CA ARG A 38 -20.46 -11.51 -11.13
C ARG A 38 -19.17 -11.82 -10.37
N TYR A 39 -19.10 -12.93 -9.63
CA TYR A 39 -18.00 -13.26 -8.72
C TYR A 39 -17.36 -14.61 -9.07
N GLU A 40 -16.95 -14.78 -10.33
CA GLU A 40 -16.44 -16.05 -10.86
C GLU A 40 -15.17 -16.58 -10.15
N SER A 41 -14.45 -15.71 -9.44
CA SER A 41 -13.29 -16.09 -8.64
C SER A 41 -13.67 -16.83 -7.35
N ALA A 42 -14.93 -16.77 -6.90
CA ALA A 42 -15.42 -17.61 -5.82
C ALA A 42 -15.50 -19.07 -6.30
N VAL A 43 -14.85 -19.98 -5.60
CA VAL A 43 -14.68 -21.37 -6.03
C VAL A 43 -15.09 -22.36 -4.95
N ALA A 44 -15.84 -23.38 -5.36
CA ALA A 44 -16.15 -24.52 -4.52
C ALA A 44 -14.91 -25.40 -4.34
N LEU A 45 -14.61 -25.77 -3.10
CA LEU A 45 -13.56 -26.73 -2.76
C LEU A 45 -14.17 -28.08 -2.38
N PRO A 46 -13.41 -29.19 -2.42
CA PRO A 46 -13.90 -30.51 -2.00
C PRO A 46 -14.50 -30.50 -0.60
N VAL A 47 -13.93 -29.68 0.30
CA VAL A 47 -14.48 -29.34 1.61
C VAL A 47 -14.47 -27.81 1.74
N GLY A 48 -15.65 -27.21 1.94
CA GLY A 48 -15.80 -25.76 2.02
C GLY A 48 -15.63 -25.02 0.68
N GLU A 49 -15.16 -23.78 0.78
CA GLU A 49 -15.15 -22.78 -0.30
C GLU A 49 -13.82 -21.99 -0.30
N GLY A 50 -13.57 -21.19 -1.33
CA GLY A 50 -12.46 -20.25 -1.39
C GLY A 50 -12.62 -19.18 -2.47
N ALA A 51 -11.60 -18.34 -2.64
CA ALA A 51 -11.51 -17.38 -3.76
C ALA A 51 -10.15 -17.44 -4.45
N LEU A 52 -10.15 -17.45 -5.78
CA LEU A 52 -8.96 -17.29 -6.60
C LEU A 52 -8.50 -15.83 -6.57
N ILE A 53 -7.39 -15.56 -5.88
CA ILE A 53 -6.89 -14.19 -5.64
C ILE A 53 -5.66 -13.84 -6.52
N ALA A 54 -5.12 -14.83 -7.22
CA ALA A 54 -3.97 -14.76 -8.11
C ALA A 54 -3.98 -16.04 -9.01
N PRO A 55 -3.51 -16.06 -10.28
CA PRO A 55 -3.49 -17.24 -11.15
C PRO A 55 -3.23 -18.59 -10.48
N ARG A 56 -2.35 -18.66 -9.47
CA ARG A 56 -2.02 -19.92 -8.78
C ARG A 56 -2.46 -20.00 -7.33
N TRP A 57 -3.25 -19.06 -6.82
CA TRP A 57 -3.48 -18.93 -5.38
C TRP A 57 -4.96 -18.79 -5.03
N ILE A 58 -5.42 -19.72 -4.20
CA ILE A 58 -6.75 -19.68 -3.60
C ILE A 58 -6.62 -19.25 -2.14
N LEU A 59 -7.38 -18.24 -1.75
CA LEU A 59 -7.57 -17.84 -0.36
C LEU A 59 -8.79 -18.56 0.23
N THR A 60 -8.63 -19.17 1.40
CA THR A 60 -9.70 -19.88 2.12
C THR A 60 -9.49 -19.79 3.64
N SER A 61 -10.38 -20.41 4.42
CA SER A 61 -10.25 -20.49 5.87
C SER A 61 -9.21 -21.54 6.29
N ALA A 62 -8.57 -21.31 7.43
CA ALA A 62 -7.63 -22.28 8.02
C ALA A 62 -8.28 -23.66 8.28
N ASN A 63 -9.57 -23.69 8.62
CA ASN A 63 -10.32 -24.92 8.85
C ASN A 63 -10.44 -25.75 7.57
N VAL A 64 -10.77 -25.11 6.45
CA VAL A 64 -10.86 -25.78 5.14
C VAL A 64 -9.51 -26.33 4.73
N ALA A 65 -8.45 -25.53 4.85
CA ALA A 65 -7.10 -25.96 4.50
C ALA A 65 -6.65 -27.19 5.32
N ARG A 66 -6.90 -27.20 6.64
CA ARG A 66 -6.61 -28.37 7.50
C ARG A 66 -7.42 -29.59 7.11
N ALA A 67 -8.70 -29.43 6.78
CA ALA A 67 -9.55 -30.53 6.36
C ALA A 67 -9.11 -31.13 5.01
N LEU A 68 -8.67 -30.31 4.06
CA LEU A 68 -8.08 -30.77 2.80
C LEU A 68 -6.76 -31.50 3.02
N ASP A 69 -5.89 -30.96 3.89
CA ASP A 69 -4.57 -31.54 4.14
C ASP A 69 -4.63 -32.89 4.88
N ALA A 70 -5.69 -33.13 5.64
CA ALA A 70 -5.94 -34.41 6.30
C ALA A 70 -6.34 -35.55 5.34
N GLN A 71 -6.76 -35.24 4.11
CA GLN A 71 -7.14 -36.25 3.11
C GLN A 71 -5.88 -36.82 2.42
N GLN A 72 -5.75 -38.15 2.37
CA GLN A 72 -4.66 -38.81 1.64
C GLN A 72 -5.19 -39.83 0.62
N PRO A 73 -4.94 -39.64 -0.69
CA PRO A 73 -4.28 -38.47 -1.30
C PRO A 73 -5.15 -37.21 -1.16
N ARG A 74 -4.49 -36.03 -1.14
CA ARG A 74 -5.19 -34.73 -1.05
C ARG A 74 -6.17 -34.58 -2.22
N ALA A 75 -7.44 -34.25 -1.92
CA ALA A 75 -8.43 -34.05 -2.97
C ALA A 75 -8.05 -32.87 -3.88
N ARG A 76 -8.40 -33.00 -5.17
CA ARG A 76 -8.16 -31.98 -6.19
C ARG A 76 -9.43 -31.14 -6.38
N PRO A 77 -9.44 -29.84 -6.06
CA PRO A 77 -10.57 -28.98 -6.39
C PRO A 77 -10.78 -28.93 -7.91
N VAL A 78 -12.05 -28.88 -8.33
CA VAL A 78 -12.43 -28.68 -9.74
C VAL A 78 -12.70 -27.19 -9.94
N ILE A 79 -11.84 -26.52 -10.69
CA ILE A 79 -11.89 -25.07 -10.92
C ILE A 79 -11.94 -24.83 -12.43
N ALA A 80 -12.94 -24.05 -12.87
CA ALA A 80 -13.25 -23.87 -14.29
C ALA A 80 -13.37 -25.22 -15.04
N GLY A 81 -14.02 -26.21 -14.41
CA GLY A 81 -14.21 -27.56 -14.97
C GLY A 81 -12.97 -28.45 -14.98
N LYS A 82 -11.82 -28.00 -14.47
CA LYS A 82 -10.56 -28.77 -14.46
C LYS A 82 -10.11 -29.13 -13.05
N PRO A 83 -9.73 -30.40 -12.77
CA PRO A 83 -9.14 -30.76 -11.49
C PRO A 83 -7.75 -30.12 -11.33
N ARG A 84 -7.53 -29.38 -10.24
CA ARG A 84 -6.28 -28.69 -9.94
C ARG A 84 -5.54 -29.36 -8.79
N GLU A 85 -4.23 -29.54 -8.95
CA GLU A 85 -3.39 -30.07 -7.87
C GLU A 85 -2.93 -28.94 -6.95
N ILE A 86 -3.15 -29.12 -5.64
CA ILE A 86 -2.63 -28.22 -4.62
C ILE A 86 -1.23 -28.71 -4.23
N VAL A 87 -0.21 -27.89 -4.47
CA VAL A 87 1.21 -28.21 -4.19
C VAL A 87 1.68 -27.69 -2.84
N GLU A 88 1.05 -26.63 -2.33
CA GLU A 88 1.43 -26.00 -1.07
C GLU A 88 0.20 -25.48 -0.32
N VAL A 89 0.24 -25.57 1.01
CA VAL A 89 -0.75 -25.01 1.92
C VAL A 89 -0.03 -24.14 2.93
N ARG A 90 -0.40 -22.87 3.03
CA ARG A 90 0.13 -21.93 4.03
C ARG A 90 -1.00 -21.44 4.91
N ILE A 91 -0.85 -21.56 6.22
CA ILE A 91 -1.89 -21.16 7.19
C ILE A 91 -1.36 -20.01 8.04
N GLN A 92 -2.15 -18.95 8.18
CA GLN A 92 -1.89 -17.86 9.12
C GLN A 92 -3.15 -17.53 9.91
N ALA A 93 -3.17 -17.94 11.18
CA ALA A 93 -4.32 -17.85 12.08
C ALA A 93 -5.61 -18.40 11.45
N ASP A 94 -6.56 -17.53 11.07
CA ASP A 94 -7.88 -17.90 10.57
C ASP A 94 -7.93 -18.10 9.05
N LEU A 95 -6.88 -17.70 8.33
CA LEU A 95 -6.77 -17.78 6.87
C LEU A 95 -5.76 -18.82 6.41
N ALA A 96 -5.95 -19.28 5.19
CA ALA A 96 -5.02 -20.14 4.49
C ALA A 96 -4.93 -19.81 3.00
N LEU A 97 -3.75 -20.04 2.43
CA LEU A 97 -3.46 -19.97 1.01
C LEU A 97 -3.17 -21.37 0.48
N LEU A 98 -3.84 -21.73 -0.60
CA LEU A 98 -3.61 -22.96 -1.35
C LEU A 98 -2.91 -22.60 -2.65
N GLN A 99 -1.68 -23.10 -2.84
CA GLN A 99 -0.96 -22.94 -4.11
C GLN A 99 -1.33 -24.06 -5.06
N LEU A 100 -1.75 -23.70 -6.26
CA LEU A 100 -1.99 -24.64 -7.36
C LEU A 100 -0.69 -24.92 -8.13
N ARG A 101 -0.53 -26.16 -8.62
CA ARG A 101 0.60 -26.53 -9.48
C ARG A 101 0.64 -25.69 -10.75
N GLU A 102 -0.51 -25.51 -11.38
CA GLU A 102 -0.70 -24.81 -12.65
C GLU A 102 -1.58 -23.57 -12.44
N PRO A 103 -1.35 -22.49 -13.21
CA PRO A 103 -2.25 -21.34 -13.19
C PRO A 103 -3.64 -21.70 -13.71
N VAL A 104 -4.66 -21.02 -13.18
CA VAL A 104 -6.02 -21.00 -13.70
C VAL A 104 -6.10 -19.82 -14.68
N GLU A 105 -6.06 -20.13 -15.98
CA GLU A 105 -6.08 -19.11 -17.06
C GLU A 105 -7.51 -18.78 -17.50
N GLU A 106 -8.46 -19.64 -17.14
CA GLU A 106 -9.87 -19.55 -17.54
C GLU A 106 -10.70 -18.59 -16.68
N LEU A 107 -10.16 -18.15 -15.55
CA LEU A 107 -10.82 -17.24 -14.62
C LEU A 107 -9.89 -16.08 -14.29
N GLU A 108 -10.42 -14.86 -14.31
CA GLU A 108 -9.70 -13.69 -13.83
C GLU A 108 -9.71 -13.66 -12.29
N PRO A 109 -8.54 -13.64 -11.64
CA PRO A 109 -8.51 -13.64 -10.18
C PRO A 109 -8.90 -12.30 -9.60
N THR A 110 -9.62 -12.32 -8.49
CA THR A 110 -10.08 -11.09 -7.85
C THR A 110 -9.05 -10.58 -6.85
N PRO A 111 -8.59 -9.32 -6.97
CA PRO A 111 -7.62 -8.76 -6.04
C PRO A 111 -8.16 -8.71 -4.61
N ILE A 112 -7.27 -8.74 -3.63
CA ILE A 112 -7.66 -8.59 -2.22
C ILE A 112 -7.90 -7.13 -1.83
N HIS A 113 -8.84 -6.89 -0.92
CA HIS A 113 -9.05 -5.60 -0.28
C HIS A 113 -7.93 -5.33 0.74
N ARG A 114 -7.32 -4.13 0.69
CA ARG A 114 -6.14 -3.78 1.51
C ARG A 114 -6.40 -2.69 2.54
N GLU A 115 -7.44 -1.88 2.35
CA GLU A 115 -7.74 -0.77 3.26
C GLU A 115 -8.48 -1.25 4.51
N ALA A 116 -8.21 -0.62 5.66
CA ALA A 116 -8.85 -0.97 6.94
C ALA A 116 -10.13 -0.14 7.16
N ASP A 117 -11.06 -0.22 6.20
CA ASP A 117 -12.25 0.63 6.11
C ASP A 117 -13.54 -0.18 5.88
N GLU A 118 -13.60 -1.42 6.38
CA GLU A 118 -14.73 -2.34 6.16
C GLU A 118 -16.05 -1.88 6.79
N GLY A 119 -15.98 -1.10 7.88
CA GLY A 119 -17.14 -0.77 8.72
C GLY A 119 -18.25 -0.05 7.95
N GLY A 120 -19.47 -0.58 8.03
CA GLY A 120 -20.64 0.00 7.37
C GLY A 120 -20.69 -0.23 5.86
N LYS A 121 -19.68 -0.87 5.25
CA LYS A 121 -19.69 -1.17 3.81
C LYS A 121 -20.65 -2.31 3.50
N THR A 122 -21.20 -2.26 2.30
CA THR A 122 -21.98 -3.36 1.72
C THR A 122 -21.04 -4.45 1.21
N VAL A 123 -21.30 -5.70 1.61
CA VAL A 123 -20.52 -6.88 1.24
C VAL A 123 -21.38 -7.88 0.47
N ARG A 124 -20.81 -8.55 -0.52
CA ARG A 124 -21.45 -9.67 -1.23
C ARG A 124 -20.80 -10.97 -0.85
N ILE A 125 -21.56 -11.89 -0.27
CA ILE A 125 -21.06 -13.19 0.18
C ILE A 125 -21.44 -14.21 -0.87
N VAL A 126 -20.48 -15.02 -1.32
CA VAL A 126 -20.71 -16.01 -2.37
C VAL A 126 -20.36 -17.39 -1.87
N GLY A 127 -21.29 -18.33 -2.01
CA GLY A 127 -21.13 -19.73 -1.61
C GLY A 127 -21.69 -20.69 -2.66
N HIS A 128 -21.25 -21.96 -2.59
CA HIS A 128 -21.68 -23.06 -3.47
C HIS A 128 -22.15 -24.28 -2.66
N GLY A 129 -22.29 -24.14 -1.34
CA GLY A 129 -22.65 -25.22 -0.42
C GLY A 129 -24.15 -25.38 -0.32
N SER A 130 -24.63 -25.75 0.86
CA SER A 130 -26.05 -25.95 1.13
C SER A 130 -26.84 -24.64 1.15
N THR A 131 -28.15 -24.71 0.94
CA THR A 131 -29.07 -23.56 1.00
C THR A 131 -30.16 -23.77 2.03
N GLY A 132 -31.01 -22.76 2.19
CA GLY A 132 -32.28 -22.85 2.88
C GLY A 132 -32.90 -21.47 2.88
N ARG A 133 -33.88 -21.26 3.77
CA ARG A 133 -34.26 -19.90 4.14
C ARG A 133 -33.51 -19.50 5.42
N VAL A 134 -33.16 -18.23 5.50
CA VAL A 134 -32.72 -17.62 6.76
C VAL A 134 -33.78 -17.88 7.84
N GLY A 135 -33.37 -18.46 8.96
CA GLY A 135 -34.25 -18.82 10.08
C GLY A 135 -34.99 -20.16 10.00
N ASP A 136 -34.82 -20.92 8.91
CA ASP A 136 -35.37 -22.28 8.83
C ASP A 136 -34.43 -23.31 9.50
N LYS A 137 -35.02 -24.31 10.16
CA LYS A 137 -34.26 -25.41 10.81
C LYS A 137 -33.56 -26.36 9.84
N GLY A 138 -33.87 -26.29 8.55
CA GLY A 138 -33.43 -27.25 7.55
C GLY A 138 -32.67 -26.58 6.41
N VAL A 139 -31.45 -27.05 6.17
CA VAL A 139 -30.71 -26.75 4.94
C VAL A 139 -30.89 -27.88 3.92
N LYS A 140 -30.88 -27.55 2.63
CA LYS A 140 -30.92 -28.51 1.52
C LYS A 140 -29.53 -28.59 0.88
N ALA A 141 -29.03 -29.80 0.70
CA ALA A 141 -27.74 -30.05 0.07
C ALA A 141 -27.72 -29.62 -1.40
N ASN A 142 -26.62 -29.06 -1.89
CA ASN A 142 -26.43 -28.60 -3.27
C ASN A 142 -25.44 -29.48 -4.05
N PRO A 143 -25.87 -30.61 -4.60
CA PRO A 143 -24.97 -31.51 -5.31
C PRO A 143 -24.44 -30.88 -6.61
N ALA A 144 -25.15 -29.91 -7.18
CA ALA A 144 -24.74 -29.20 -8.39
C ALA A 144 -23.67 -28.13 -8.14
N ARG A 145 -23.42 -27.75 -6.86
CA ARG A 145 -22.51 -26.66 -6.47
C ARG A 145 -22.81 -25.36 -7.21
N GLN A 146 -24.08 -25.06 -7.45
CA GLN A 146 -24.48 -23.83 -8.13
C GLN A 146 -24.34 -22.64 -7.17
N GLY A 147 -23.56 -21.64 -7.57
CA GLY A 147 -23.23 -20.49 -6.73
C GLY A 147 -24.41 -19.56 -6.48
N ARG A 148 -24.48 -18.98 -5.28
CA ARG A 148 -25.41 -17.90 -4.90
C ARG A 148 -24.66 -16.80 -4.20
N ALA A 149 -25.14 -15.57 -4.39
CA ALA A 149 -24.57 -14.40 -3.75
C ALA A 149 -25.63 -13.65 -2.94
N ALA A 150 -25.26 -13.21 -1.74
CA ALA A 150 -26.09 -12.41 -0.85
C ALA A 150 -25.46 -11.06 -0.55
N ILE A 151 -26.29 -10.02 -0.45
CA ILE A 151 -25.88 -8.65 -0.12
C ILE A 151 -26.14 -8.39 1.36
N ASN A 152 -25.11 -7.95 2.07
CA ASN A 152 -25.17 -7.67 3.50
C ASN A 152 -24.41 -6.38 3.84
N THR A 153 -24.48 -5.94 5.11
CA THR A 153 -23.70 -4.80 5.61
C THR A 153 -22.74 -5.26 6.70
N VAL A 154 -21.50 -4.77 6.67
CA VAL A 154 -20.53 -5.01 7.74
C VAL A 154 -20.92 -4.19 8.98
N ASP A 155 -21.34 -4.87 10.03
CA ASP A 155 -21.90 -4.25 11.24
C ASP A 155 -20.88 -4.15 12.39
N ARG A 156 -19.84 -4.99 12.38
CA ARG A 156 -18.74 -4.94 13.36
C ARG A 156 -17.40 -5.16 12.69
N VAL A 157 -16.38 -4.44 13.15
CA VAL A 157 -14.99 -4.62 12.71
C VAL A 157 -14.11 -4.79 13.95
N GLY A 158 -13.44 -5.93 14.03
CA GLY A 158 -12.39 -6.23 15.00
C GLY A 158 -11.02 -6.22 14.32
N LEU A 159 -9.95 -6.50 15.09
CA LEU A 159 -8.58 -6.46 14.58
C LEU A 159 -8.30 -7.44 13.43
N ARG A 160 -8.89 -8.64 13.49
CA ARG A 160 -8.64 -9.74 12.53
C ARG A 160 -9.91 -10.23 11.84
N THR A 161 -11.07 -9.75 12.27
CA THR A 161 -12.36 -10.20 11.79
C THR A 161 -13.27 -9.01 11.52
N PHE A 162 -14.24 -9.20 10.65
CA PHE A 162 -15.45 -8.38 10.65
C PHE A 162 -16.66 -9.31 10.75
N ALA A 163 -17.79 -8.74 11.15
CA ALA A 163 -19.02 -9.48 11.30
C ALA A 163 -20.19 -8.75 10.64
N VAL A 164 -21.07 -9.55 10.05
CA VAL A 164 -22.35 -9.15 9.48
C VAL A 164 -23.43 -9.66 10.42
N ARG A 165 -24.42 -8.83 10.73
CA ARG A 165 -25.59 -9.26 11.50
C ARG A 165 -26.73 -9.62 10.55
N LEU A 166 -27.39 -10.75 10.81
CA LEU A 166 -28.63 -11.10 10.10
C LEU A 166 -29.78 -10.30 10.70
N LYS A 167 -30.38 -9.42 9.88
CA LYS A 167 -31.37 -8.43 10.31
C LYS A 167 -32.79 -8.84 9.93
N PRO A 168 -33.82 -8.40 10.70
CA PRO A 168 -35.21 -8.50 10.27
C PRO A 168 -35.43 -7.86 8.89
N ALA A 169 -36.47 -8.28 8.17
CA ALA A 169 -36.73 -7.87 6.79
C ALA A 169 -36.73 -6.35 6.57
N ASP A 170 -37.24 -5.59 7.55
CA ASP A 170 -37.35 -4.12 7.51
C ASP A 170 -35.99 -3.40 7.58
N ASP A 171 -34.97 -4.06 8.15
CA ASP A 171 -33.61 -3.51 8.34
C ASP A 171 -32.56 -4.19 7.44
N ALA A 172 -32.96 -5.25 6.73
CA ALA A 172 -32.09 -6.09 5.93
C ALA A 172 -31.91 -5.53 4.51
N SER A 173 -30.75 -5.82 3.91
CA SER A 173 -30.59 -5.63 2.46
C SER A 173 -31.57 -6.51 1.68
N ASP A 174 -31.93 -6.08 0.47
CA ASP A 174 -32.91 -6.79 -0.37
C ASP A 174 -32.54 -8.24 -0.60
N LEU A 175 -31.25 -8.53 -0.83
CA LEU A 175 -30.72 -9.88 -1.02
C LEU A 175 -29.90 -10.36 0.19
N GLN A 176 -30.32 -10.03 1.42
CA GLN A 176 -29.67 -10.55 2.62
C GLN A 176 -29.61 -12.08 2.60
N GLY A 177 -28.51 -12.62 3.07
CA GLY A 177 -28.33 -14.06 3.21
C GLY A 177 -27.18 -14.41 4.11
N ALA A 178 -27.15 -15.68 4.51
CA ALA A 178 -26.17 -16.24 5.43
C ALA A 178 -25.44 -17.42 4.76
N PHE A 179 -24.15 -17.59 5.03
CA PHE A 179 -23.47 -18.82 4.62
C PHE A 179 -23.91 -19.99 5.51
N ALA A 180 -24.12 -21.15 4.88
CA ALA A 180 -24.38 -22.40 5.57
C ALA A 180 -23.12 -22.95 6.24
N ALA A 181 -23.30 -23.89 7.17
CA ALA A 181 -22.18 -24.43 7.95
C ALA A 181 -21.10 -25.12 7.10
N ASP A 182 -21.47 -25.66 5.94
CA ASP A 182 -20.58 -26.29 4.96
C ASP A 182 -19.89 -25.30 4.02
N GLU A 183 -20.21 -24.00 4.12
CA GLU A 183 -19.66 -22.91 3.30
C GLU A 183 -18.53 -22.14 3.99
N ARG A 184 -17.87 -22.74 4.99
CA ARG A 184 -16.64 -22.15 5.54
C ARG A 184 -15.63 -21.91 4.41
N GLY A 185 -14.95 -20.78 4.46
CA GLY A 185 -14.07 -20.33 3.37
C GLY A 185 -14.77 -19.50 2.29
N ALA A 186 -16.10 -19.34 2.35
CA ALA A 186 -16.85 -18.53 1.39
C ALA A 186 -16.32 -17.10 1.36
N ALA A 187 -16.18 -16.54 0.16
CA ALA A 187 -15.61 -15.23 -0.02
C ALA A 187 -16.67 -14.14 0.12
N ALA A 188 -16.26 -13.06 0.79
CA ALA A 188 -17.00 -11.82 0.91
C ALA A 188 -16.30 -10.75 0.07
N PHE A 189 -17.05 -10.10 -0.82
CA PHE A 189 -16.55 -9.15 -1.80
C PHE A 189 -17.04 -7.72 -1.54
N PHE A 190 -16.15 -6.76 -1.75
CA PHE A 190 -16.50 -5.35 -1.89
C PHE A 190 -16.52 -4.94 -3.34
N GLU A 191 -17.37 -3.97 -3.65
CA GLU A 191 -17.42 -3.28 -4.94
C GLU A 191 -17.15 -1.79 -4.74
N THR A 192 -16.33 -1.20 -5.59
CA THR A 192 -16.13 0.26 -5.63
C THR A 192 -17.15 0.91 -6.54
N LYS A 193 -17.30 2.23 -6.43
CA LYS A 193 -18.21 3.00 -7.32
C LYS A 193 -17.77 2.93 -8.78
N GLU A 194 -16.48 2.72 -9.01
CA GLU A 194 -15.84 2.59 -10.32
C GLU A 194 -15.91 1.15 -10.87
N GLY A 195 -16.57 0.22 -10.16
CA GLY A 195 -16.78 -1.16 -10.60
C GLY A 195 -15.66 -2.14 -10.21
N GLY A 196 -14.67 -1.72 -9.41
CA GLY A 196 -13.62 -2.61 -8.93
C GLY A 196 -14.16 -3.61 -7.89
N ILE A 197 -13.83 -4.90 -8.03
CA ILE A 197 -14.25 -5.96 -7.10
C ILE A 197 -13.05 -6.44 -6.30
N PHE A 198 -13.21 -6.58 -4.98
CA PHE A 198 -12.14 -6.99 -4.08
C PHE A 198 -12.59 -8.05 -3.08
N VAL A 199 -11.75 -9.06 -2.82
CA VAL A 199 -11.99 -10.02 -1.72
C VAL A 199 -11.70 -9.33 -0.39
N ALA A 200 -12.76 -9.08 0.38
CA ALA A 200 -12.72 -8.36 1.65
C ALA A 200 -12.68 -9.29 2.87
N GLY A 201 -13.33 -10.45 2.78
CA GLY A 201 -13.47 -11.38 3.88
C GLY A 201 -13.52 -12.84 3.44
N ILE A 202 -13.22 -13.73 4.39
CA ILE A 202 -13.38 -15.18 4.22
C ILE A 202 -14.19 -15.72 5.39
N ALA A 203 -15.29 -16.41 5.09
CA ALA A 203 -16.22 -16.94 6.09
C ALA A 203 -15.54 -17.94 7.03
N THR A 204 -15.75 -17.78 8.33
CA THR A 204 -15.13 -18.63 9.36
C THR A 204 -16.15 -19.43 10.15
N LEU A 205 -17.14 -18.75 10.74
CA LEU A 205 -18.18 -19.35 11.57
C LEU A 205 -19.42 -18.45 11.67
N THR A 206 -20.55 -19.08 11.97
CA THR A 206 -21.77 -18.41 12.43
C THR A 206 -21.81 -18.44 13.95
N ASP A 207 -22.06 -17.30 14.58
CA ASP A 207 -22.29 -17.16 16.02
C ASP A 207 -23.80 -17.02 16.28
N ASP A 208 -24.36 -18.06 16.90
CA ASP A 208 -25.76 -18.17 17.32
C ASP A 208 -25.97 -17.30 18.57
N ALA A 209 -26.21 -16.00 18.33
CA ALA A 209 -26.19 -15.00 19.38
C ALA A 209 -27.46 -14.99 20.24
N ASN A 210 -28.55 -15.58 19.74
CA ASN A 210 -29.81 -15.69 20.46
C ASN A 210 -29.96 -17.09 21.13
N ASN A 211 -29.04 -18.02 20.86
CA ASN A 211 -28.94 -19.37 21.40
C ASN A 211 -30.22 -20.20 21.13
N ASP A 212 -30.78 -20.07 19.93
CA ASP A 212 -31.97 -20.79 19.48
C ASP A 212 -31.68 -22.13 18.78
N GLY A 213 -30.40 -22.40 18.49
CA GLY A 213 -29.93 -23.63 17.85
C GLY A 213 -30.16 -23.67 16.33
N ILE A 214 -30.52 -22.55 15.71
CA ILE A 214 -30.78 -22.42 14.27
C ILE A 214 -29.71 -21.52 13.67
N ALA A 215 -28.64 -22.13 13.18
CA ALA A 215 -27.55 -21.39 12.56
C ALA A 215 -28.05 -20.58 11.33
N GLY A 216 -27.79 -19.27 11.35
CA GLY A 216 -28.20 -18.38 10.28
C GLY A 216 -29.62 -17.86 10.46
N ASN A 217 -30.09 -17.73 11.71
CA ASN A 217 -31.34 -17.06 12.03
C ASN A 217 -31.15 -15.55 12.21
N ILE A 218 -32.26 -14.80 12.15
CA ILE A 218 -32.28 -13.39 12.46
C ILE A 218 -31.75 -13.15 13.88
N GLY A 219 -30.76 -12.25 13.97
CA GLY A 219 -30.05 -11.94 15.20
C GLY A 219 -28.62 -12.47 15.24
N ASP A 220 -28.33 -13.54 14.49
CA ASP A 220 -27.01 -14.18 14.44
C ASP A 220 -25.95 -13.31 13.78
N TRP A 221 -24.68 -13.65 14.07
CA TRP A 221 -23.52 -13.03 13.45
C TRP A 221 -22.83 -13.98 12.49
N GLN A 222 -22.59 -13.50 11.28
CA GLN A 222 -21.75 -14.15 10.28
C GLN A 222 -20.33 -13.58 10.41
N ILE A 223 -19.37 -14.40 10.81
CA ILE A 223 -18.00 -13.96 11.11
C ILE A 223 -17.05 -14.26 9.95
N PHE A 224 -16.34 -13.23 9.52
CA PHE A 224 -15.35 -13.30 8.46
C PHE A 224 -13.96 -12.97 8.99
N ALA A 225 -12.95 -13.73 8.59
CA ALA A 225 -11.57 -13.29 8.69
C ALA A 225 -11.36 -12.10 7.75
N ARG A 226 -10.83 -11.00 8.28
CA ARG A 226 -10.71 -9.72 7.59
C ARG A 226 -9.47 -9.70 6.71
N VAL A 227 -9.62 -9.74 5.40
CA VAL A 227 -8.49 -9.93 4.46
C VAL A 227 -7.45 -8.82 4.56
N SER A 228 -7.88 -7.57 4.75
CA SER A 228 -6.98 -6.42 4.94
C SER A 228 -5.99 -6.61 6.10
N ALA A 229 -6.40 -7.29 7.18
CA ALA A 229 -5.55 -7.57 8.34
C ALA A 229 -4.41 -8.56 8.03
N TYR A 230 -4.47 -9.24 6.88
CA TYR A 230 -3.51 -10.23 6.42
C TYR A 230 -2.87 -9.89 5.08
N ALA A 231 -3.16 -8.71 4.51
CA ALA A 231 -2.72 -8.34 3.16
C ALA A 231 -1.20 -8.49 2.97
N ALA A 232 -0.40 -8.03 3.93
CA ALA A 232 1.06 -8.15 3.87
C ALA A 232 1.55 -9.61 3.83
N TRP A 233 0.90 -10.52 4.57
CA TRP A 233 1.23 -11.94 4.52
C TRP A 233 0.81 -12.56 3.18
N ILE A 234 -0.38 -12.21 2.68
CA ILE A 234 -0.88 -12.70 1.40
C ILE A 234 0.06 -12.26 0.27
N ASP A 235 0.41 -10.97 0.22
CA ASP A 235 1.30 -10.39 -0.78
C ASP A 235 2.70 -11.06 -0.75
N ALA A 236 3.24 -11.30 0.44
CA ALA A 236 4.51 -12.01 0.61
C ALA A 236 4.42 -13.47 0.13
N ALA A 237 3.26 -14.11 0.33
CA ALA A 237 3.09 -15.51 0.05
C ALA A 237 2.82 -15.81 -1.44
N THR A 238 2.00 -15.00 -2.11
CA THR A 238 1.55 -15.30 -3.48
C THR A 238 2.61 -15.04 -4.53
N GLY A 239 3.58 -14.16 -4.29
CA GLY A 239 4.68 -13.87 -5.22
C GLY A 239 4.23 -13.32 -6.59
N GLU A 240 2.92 -13.11 -6.77
CA GLU A 240 2.32 -12.47 -7.92
C GLU A 240 2.38 -10.97 -7.73
N GLY A 241 3.56 -10.51 -8.12
CA GLY A 241 4.06 -9.17 -8.02
C GLY A 241 5.53 -9.26 -8.34
N LYS A 242 5.85 -9.56 -9.61
CA LYS A 242 7.16 -9.24 -10.20
C LYS A 242 7.04 -9.27 -11.74
N PRO A 243 7.35 -8.15 -12.37
CA PRO A 243 8.72 -7.86 -12.74
C PRO A 243 9.34 -7.06 -11.60
N ALA A 244 10.42 -7.60 -11.01
CA ALA A 244 11.27 -6.98 -9.98
C ALA A 244 10.72 -5.69 -9.34
N VAL A 245 9.70 -5.81 -8.49
CA VAL A 245 9.48 -4.76 -7.47
C VAL A 245 10.64 -4.95 -6.51
N GLN A 246 11.63 -4.06 -6.62
CA GLN A 246 12.59 -3.89 -5.55
C GLN A 246 11.75 -3.59 -4.29
N ALA A 247 11.85 -4.43 -3.26
CA ALA A 247 11.09 -4.31 -2.03
C ALA A 247 11.16 -2.85 -1.55
N LYS A 248 10.02 -2.17 -1.31
CA LYS A 248 9.91 -0.79 -0.78
C LYS A 248 11.25 -0.22 -0.32
N THR A 249 12.05 0.27 -1.25
CA THR A 249 13.45 0.59 -0.99
C THR A 249 13.55 2.10 -0.82
N ILE A 250 14.22 2.57 0.21
CA ILE A 250 14.34 4.00 0.46
C ILE A 250 15.72 4.39 0.99
N ALA A 251 16.26 5.49 0.48
CA ALA A 251 17.44 6.15 1.00
C ALA A 251 17.09 7.55 1.47
N PHE A 252 17.90 8.07 2.39
CA PHE A 252 17.78 9.45 2.87
C PHE A 252 18.75 10.37 2.15
N SER A 253 18.23 11.54 1.76
CA SER A 253 19.02 12.69 1.38
C SER A 253 18.68 13.87 2.28
N PHE A 254 19.69 14.64 2.67
CA PHE A 254 19.55 15.82 3.50
C PHE A 254 20.02 17.05 2.72
N ASP A 255 19.16 18.06 2.61
CA ASP A 255 19.49 19.32 1.95
C ASP A 255 19.94 20.38 2.99
N ASP A 256 20.55 21.45 2.49
CA ASP A 256 21.06 22.66 3.17
C ASP A 256 22.40 22.53 3.90
N GLY A 257 22.46 21.72 4.96
CA GLY A 257 23.53 21.81 5.95
C GLY A 257 23.21 22.82 7.07
N PHE A 258 23.72 22.54 8.28
CA PHE A 258 23.56 23.45 9.41
C PHE A 258 24.41 24.72 9.25
N ASP A 259 23.91 25.83 9.79
CA ASP A 259 24.60 27.13 9.85
C ASP A 259 24.97 27.47 11.31
N PRO A 260 26.20 27.15 11.76
CA PRO A 260 26.64 27.43 13.13
C PRO A 260 26.62 28.91 13.53
N ARG A 261 26.57 29.83 12.56
CA ARG A 261 26.51 31.28 12.84
C ARG A 261 25.15 31.69 13.41
N THR A 262 24.11 30.91 13.11
CA THR A 262 22.74 31.18 13.57
C THR A 262 22.14 30.03 14.39
N GLN A 263 22.78 28.87 14.39
CA GLN A 263 22.35 27.65 15.09
C GLN A 263 23.46 27.20 16.06
N PRO A 264 23.49 27.68 17.30
CA PRO A 264 24.56 27.37 18.25
C PRO A 264 24.68 25.87 18.55
N GLU A 265 23.59 25.12 18.44
CA GLU A 265 23.52 23.67 18.68
C GLU A 265 23.79 22.82 17.42
N ALA A 266 24.13 23.45 16.29
CA ALA A 266 24.39 22.78 15.01
C ALA A 266 25.32 21.56 15.15
N GLY A 267 26.42 21.69 15.90
CA GLY A 267 27.34 20.58 16.12
C GLY A 267 26.73 19.39 16.87
N VAL A 268 25.87 19.66 17.85
CA VAL A 268 25.14 18.63 18.60
C VAL A 268 24.12 17.93 17.70
N TRP A 269 23.35 18.71 16.94
CA TRP A 269 22.36 18.18 16.01
C TRP A 269 22.99 17.34 14.90
N ASN A 270 24.07 17.83 14.30
CA ASN A 270 24.85 17.11 13.29
C ASN A 270 25.35 15.77 13.83
N THR A 271 25.93 15.77 15.04
CA THR A 271 26.42 14.54 15.69
C THR A 271 25.30 13.54 15.96
N ARG A 272 24.12 14.00 16.39
CA ARG A 272 22.97 13.12 16.63
C ARG A 272 22.49 12.44 15.34
N MET A 273 22.40 13.21 14.24
CA MET A 273 22.00 12.67 12.94
C MET A 273 23.00 11.62 12.44
N LEU A 274 24.30 11.91 12.49
CA LEU A 274 25.35 10.96 12.09
C LEU A 274 25.31 9.67 12.91
N ARG A 275 25.15 9.77 14.24
CA ARG A 275 25.02 8.59 15.12
C ARG A 275 23.77 7.76 14.80
N ALA A 276 22.65 8.40 14.49
CA ALA A 276 21.43 7.70 14.11
C ALA A 276 21.60 6.91 12.81
N LEU A 277 22.27 7.51 11.81
CA LEU A 277 22.58 6.86 10.54
C LEU A 277 23.60 5.72 10.70
N GLU A 278 24.63 5.93 11.52
CA GLU A 278 25.62 4.91 11.86
C GLU A 278 24.98 3.71 12.57
N ALA A 279 24.19 3.96 13.63
CA ALA A 279 23.49 2.91 14.36
C ALA A 279 22.51 2.13 13.48
N ALA A 280 21.97 2.77 12.45
CA ALA A 280 21.11 2.12 11.47
C ALA A 280 21.89 1.40 10.35
N GLY A 281 23.20 1.61 10.23
CA GLY A 281 24.04 1.02 9.20
C GLY A 281 23.78 1.56 7.79
N ILE A 282 23.41 2.84 7.66
CA ILE A 282 22.99 3.44 6.38
C ILE A 282 23.88 4.64 6.03
N LYS A 283 24.28 4.74 4.76
CA LYS A 283 24.98 5.92 4.21
C LYS A 283 24.03 6.79 3.38
N ALA A 284 23.59 7.89 3.99
CA ALA A 284 22.83 8.95 3.32
C ALA A 284 23.68 9.82 2.34
N ALA A 285 23.01 10.77 1.66
CA ALA A 285 23.64 11.87 0.93
C ALA A 285 23.31 13.22 1.59
N LEU A 286 24.29 14.12 1.66
CA LEU A 286 24.12 15.51 2.09
C LEU A 286 24.32 16.43 0.87
N PHE A 287 23.40 17.36 0.66
CA PHE A 287 23.47 18.42 -0.34
C PHE A 287 23.57 19.77 0.38
N PRO A 288 24.79 20.21 0.76
CA PRO A 288 24.96 21.45 1.48
C PRO A 288 24.90 22.66 0.52
N ALA A 289 24.31 23.75 0.98
CA ALA A 289 24.29 25.03 0.29
C ALA A 289 25.32 25.98 0.90
N GLY A 290 26.14 26.60 0.06
CA GLY A 290 27.25 27.45 0.51
C GLY A 290 26.82 28.58 1.45
N ARG A 291 25.63 29.16 1.21
CA ARG A 291 25.04 30.22 2.03
C ARG A 291 24.99 29.84 3.50
N PHE A 292 24.74 28.58 3.84
CA PHE A 292 24.64 28.10 5.22
C PHE A 292 25.98 27.61 5.76
N VAL A 293 26.75 26.90 4.93
CA VAL A 293 27.92 26.15 5.41
C VAL A 293 29.26 26.87 5.23
N ASP A 294 29.35 27.95 4.45
CA ASP A 294 30.61 28.66 4.14
C ASP A 294 31.15 29.45 5.35
N SER A 295 31.69 28.71 6.30
CA SER A 295 32.44 29.13 7.48
C SER A 295 33.32 27.96 7.92
N PRO A 296 34.42 28.18 8.68
CA PRO A 296 35.25 27.09 9.15
C PRO A 296 34.47 26.00 9.90
N ASP A 297 33.57 26.39 10.80
CA ASP A 297 32.76 25.45 11.58
C ASP A 297 31.68 24.76 10.72
N GLY A 298 31.00 25.50 9.82
CA GLY A 298 30.01 24.91 8.92
C GLY A 298 30.62 23.88 7.97
N LEU A 299 31.78 24.18 7.39
CA LEU A 299 32.53 23.26 6.55
C LEU A 299 33.07 22.06 7.34
N ALA A 300 33.40 22.23 8.62
CA ALA A 300 33.77 21.12 9.49
C ALA A 300 32.58 20.16 9.73
N LEU A 301 31.36 20.69 9.89
CA LEU A 301 30.15 19.87 9.99
C LEU A 301 29.90 19.07 8.72
N VAL A 302 30.01 19.70 7.53
CA VAL A 302 29.89 19.01 6.24
C VAL A 302 30.97 17.93 6.07
N ARG A 303 32.22 18.24 6.41
CA ARG A 303 33.33 17.28 6.33
C ARG A 303 33.07 16.03 7.18
N ALA A 304 32.49 16.18 8.36
CA ALA A 304 32.15 15.07 9.24
C ALA A 304 31.19 14.06 8.57
N TRP A 305 30.27 14.50 7.70
CA TRP A 305 29.42 13.60 6.93
C TRP A 305 30.23 12.75 5.95
N GLY A 306 31.15 13.38 5.21
CA GLY A 306 32.03 12.69 4.26
C GLY A 306 32.96 11.69 4.95
N GLU A 307 33.53 12.06 6.10
CA GLU A 307 34.38 11.19 6.93
C GLU A 307 33.60 10.00 7.52
N ALA A 308 32.33 10.20 7.87
CA ALA A 308 31.41 9.13 8.27
C ALA A 308 30.95 8.25 7.09
N GLY A 309 31.37 8.56 5.87
CA GLY A 309 31.13 7.76 4.66
C GLY A 309 29.85 8.10 3.90
N HIS A 310 29.19 9.21 4.22
CA HIS A 310 28.05 9.73 3.46
C HIS A 310 28.52 10.42 2.17
N SER A 311 27.67 10.43 1.14
CA SER A 311 27.97 11.19 -0.09
C SER A 311 27.74 12.68 0.13
N ILE A 312 28.61 13.52 -0.43
CA ILE A 312 28.44 14.98 -0.43
C ILE A 312 28.15 15.45 -1.85
N GLY A 313 26.99 16.06 -2.07
CA GLY A 313 26.62 16.72 -3.32
C GLY A 313 26.79 18.23 -3.25
N ASN A 314 26.15 18.94 -4.17
CA ASN A 314 26.14 20.39 -4.28
C ASN A 314 24.68 20.87 -4.27
N HIS A 315 24.34 21.82 -3.39
CA HIS A 315 23.03 22.49 -3.34
C HIS A 315 23.11 23.96 -3.73
N THR A 316 24.05 24.27 -4.62
CA THR A 316 24.45 25.61 -5.05
C THR A 316 25.06 26.44 -3.92
N TYR A 317 25.61 27.61 -4.27
CA TYR A 317 26.12 28.51 -3.25
C TYR A 317 24.99 29.30 -2.58
N SER A 318 24.19 30.04 -3.36
CA SER A 318 23.26 31.02 -2.79
C SER A 318 21.97 30.46 -2.21
N HIS A 319 21.60 29.21 -2.58
CA HIS A 319 20.29 28.63 -2.30
C HIS A 319 19.12 29.47 -2.87
N THR A 320 19.32 30.10 -4.04
CA THR A 320 18.30 30.95 -4.68
C THR A 320 17.41 30.13 -5.61
N ASP A 321 16.12 30.47 -5.68
CA ASP A 321 15.20 29.92 -6.67
C ASP A 321 15.63 30.30 -8.10
N PHE A 322 16.04 29.31 -8.89
CA PHE A 322 16.52 29.50 -10.26
C PHE A 322 15.46 29.99 -11.24
N ASP A 323 14.17 29.96 -10.89
CA ASP A 323 13.14 30.63 -11.69
C ASP A 323 13.37 32.14 -11.73
N THR A 324 13.95 32.71 -10.67
CA THR A 324 14.18 34.15 -10.50
C THR A 324 15.49 34.65 -11.12
N LEU A 325 16.38 33.75 -11.52
CA LEU A 325 17.71 34.09 -12.03
C LEU A 325 17.83 33.84 -13.55
N PRO A 326 18.69 34.61 -14.26
CA PRO A 326 19.11 34.28 -15.61
C PRO A 326 20.03 33.04 -15.62
N LEU A 327 20.08 32.32 -16.75
CA LEU A 327 20.82 31.06 -16.91
C LEU A 327 22.29 31.17 -16.46
N GLU A 328 22.97 32.24 -16.86
CA GLU A 328 24.38 32.48 -16.58
C GLU A 328 24.63 32.64 -15.07
N ALA A 329 23.70 33.27 -14.36
CA ALA A 329 23.76 33.41 -12.91
C ALA A 329 23.52 32.07 -12.19
N CYS A 330 22.60 31.24 -12.68
CA CYS A 330 22.40 29.89 -12.16
C CYS A 330 23.69 29.06 -12.30
N ILE A 331 24.31 29.07 -13.49
CA ILE A 331 25.56 28.35 -13.77
C ILE A 331 26.70 28.84 -12.86
N ALA A 332 26.85 30.16 -12.71
CA ALA A 332 27.86 30.73 -11.83
C ALA A 332 27.65 30.32 -10.36
N ASP A 333 26.40 30.25 -9.90
CA ASP A 333 26.06 29.85 -8.54
C ASP A 333 26.34 28.36 -8.28
N ILE A 334 26.07 27.48 -9.26
CA ILE A 334 26.44 26.06 -9.20
C ILE A 334 27.96 25.91 -9.12
N ALA A 335 28.71 26.60 -9.98
CA ALA A 335 30.17 26.54 -10.04
C ALA A 335 30.82 27.08 -8.75
N ARG A 336 30.22 28.09 -8.12
CA ARG A 336 30.68 28.59 -6.82
C ARG A 336 30.49 27.56 -5.72
N GLY A 337 29.34 26.86 -5.71
CA GLY A 337 29.10 25.73 -4.79
C GLY A 337 30.10 24.59 -5.01
N ASP A 338 30.40 24.26 -6.27
CA ASP A 338 31.42 23.25 -6.63
C ASP A 338 32.80 23.62 -6.05
N GLY A 339 33.23 24.87 -6.25
CA GLY A 339 34.51 25.36 -5.75
C GLY A 339 34.66 25.22 -4.23
N LEU A 340 33.55 25.37 -3.49
CA LEU A 340 33.52 25.23 -2.03
C LEU A 340 33.56 23.76 -1.59
N LEU A 341 32.85 22.88 -2.29
CA LEU A 341 32.51 21.54 -1.79
C LEU A 341 33.32 20.40 -2.42
N LYS A 342 33.94 20.60 -3.59
CA LYS A 342 34.62 19.52 -4.33
C LYS A 342 35.79 18.86 -3.59
N ALA A 343 36.36 19.55 -2.60
CA ALA A 343 37.43 19.04 -1.75
C ALA A 343 36.93 18.26 -0.51
N MET A 344 35.60 18.13 -0.35
CA MET A 344 35.03 17.35 0.74
C MET A 344 35.23 15.85 0.51
N PRO A 345 35.46 15.06 1.58
CA PRO A 345 35.51 13.61 1.47
C PRO A 345 34.19 13.09 0.88
N ARG A 346 34.27 12.08 0.01
CA ARG A 346 33.10 11.46 -0.65
C ARG A 346 32.24 12.45 -1.46
N PHE A 347 32.84 13.54 -1.95
CA PHE A 347 32.18 14.41 -2.90
C PHE A 347 31.78 13.66 -4.17
N LYS A 348 30.56 13.93 -4.64
CA LYS A 348 30.01 13.49 -5.91
C LYS A 348 29.56 14.74 -6.67
N PRO A 349 29.80 14.83 -7.99
CA PRO A 349 29.27 15.92 -8.81
C PRO A 349 27.77 15.71 -9.04
N TRP A 350 27.00 15.79 -7.96
CA TRP A 350 25.56 15.66 -7.91
C TRP A 350 24.98 17.02 -7.54
N LEU A 351 24.05 17.51 -8.34
CA LEU A 351 23.35 18.76 -8.08
C LEU A 351 21.93 18.48 -7.59
N ARG A 352 21.61 19.00 -6.41
CA ARG A 352 20.23 19.18 -5.96
C ARG A 352 19.84 20.63 -6.22
N PHE A 353 18.77 20.85 -6.96
CA PHE A 353 18.28 22.20 -7.26
C PHE A 353 17.56 22.81 -6.04
N PRO A 354 17.85 24.06 -5.64
CA PRO A 354 17.09 24.77 -4.60
C PRO A 354 15.59 24.77 -4.94
N TYR A 355 14.75 24.49 -3.94
CA TYR A 355 13.30 24.35 -4.10
C TYR A 355 12.87 23.29 -5.13
N LEU A 356 13.80 22.42 -5.54
CA LEU A 356 13.67 21.46 -6.63
C LEU A 356 13.36 22.10 -8.00
N ARG A 357 13.65 23.38 -8.21
CA ARG A 357 13.31 24.10 -9.44
C ARG A 357 14.49 24.14 -10.40
N GLU A 358 14.33 23.48 -11.55
CA GLU A 358 15.33 23.44 -12.63
C GLU A 358 15.21 24.62 -13.61
N GLY A 359 14.16 25.43 -13.48
CA GLY A 359 13.91 26.61 -14.29
C GLY A 359 12.55 26.60 -14.99
N ALA A 360 11.94 27.79 -15.07
CA ALA A 360 10.60 28.00 -15.62
C ALA A 360 10.50 27.90 -17.16
N THR A 361 11.62 27.92 -17.89
CA THR A 361 11.62 27.87 -19.36
C THR A 361 12.48 26.74 -19.88
N ALA A 362 12.12 26.19 -21.05
CA ALA A 362 12.90 25.13 -21.71
C ALA A 362 14.35 25.55 -21.92
N GLY A 363 14.59 26.77 -22.43
CA GLY A 363 15.95 27.28 -22.64
C GLY A 363 16.79 27.35 -21.37
N LYS A 364 16.21 27.74 -20.23
CA LYS A 364 16.92 27.77 -18.95
C LYS A 364 17.23 26.36 -18.46
N ARG A 365 16.21 25.49 -18.43
CA ARG A 365 16.34 24.09 -18.01
C ARG A 365 17.39 23.35 -18.85
N ASP A 366 17.27 23.43 -20.17
CA ASP A 366 18.14 22.72 -21.10
C ASP A 366 19.56 23.29 -21.05
N GLY A 367 19.70 24.62 -20.93
CA GLY A 367 21.00 25.26 -20.72
C GLY A 367 21.72 24.81 -19.44
N ILE A 368 20.98 24.65 -18.33
CA ILE A 368 21.56 24.11 -17.09
C ILE A 368 21.92 22.63 -17.27
N ARG A 369 21.03 21.81 -17.84
CA ARG A 369 21.30 20.37 -18.10
C ARG A 369 22.53 20.16 -18.99
N ASP A 370 22.70 20.99 -20.03
CA ASP A 370 23.88 20.99 -20.89
C ASP A 370 25.15 21.34 -20.11
N TRP A 371 25.08 22.32 -19.22
CA TRP A 371 26.20 22.67 -18.35
C TRP A 371 26.55 21.50 -17.42
N LEU A 372 25.56 20.85 -16.81
CA LEU A 372 25.78 19.69 -15.95
C LEU A 372 26.49 18.56 -16.72
N ALA A 373 25.98 18.22 -17.90
CA ALA A 373 26.58 17.18 -18.75
C ALA A 373 28.05 17.50 -19.11
N LYS A 374 28.33 18.75 -19.51
CA LYS A 374 29.69 19.20 -19.84
C LYS A 374 30.66 19.17 -18.66
N ASN A 375 30.15 19.32 -17.44
CA ASN A 375 30.96 19.34 -16.21
C ASN A 375 30.91 18.03 -15.43
N SER A 376 30.45 16.93 -16.06
CA SER A 376 30.32 15.61 -15.42
C SER A 376 29.42 15.60 -14.17
N TYR A 377 28.48 16.53 -14.11
CA TYR A 377 27.47 16.60 -13.08
C TYR A 377 26.23 15.80 -13.46
N ALA A 378 25.60 15.20 -12.46
CA ALA A 378 24.27 14.61 -12.56
C ALA A 378 23.26 15.41 -11.71
N SER A 379 22.03 15.53 -12.19
CA SER A 379 20.92 15.95 -11.33
C SER A 379 20.64 14.85 -10.29
N ALA A 380 20.35 15.24 -9.06
CA ALA A 380 20.00 14.33 -7.97
C ALA A 380 18.57 14.59 -7.47
N PRO A 381 17.53 14.26 -8.26
CA PRO A 381 16.15 14.56 -7.90
C PRO A 381 15.63 13.67 -6.77
N ILE A 382 14.47 14.02 -6.23
CA ILE A 382 13.81 13.28 -5.14
C ILE A 382 12.58 12.54 -5.65
N SER A 383 12.22 11.47 -4.95
CA SER A 383 11.00 10.69 -5.22
C SER A 383 9.99 10.72 -4.06
N VAL A 384 10.41 11.13 -2.86
CA VAL A 384 9.54 11.35 -1.70
C VAL A 384 9.75 12.76 -1.17
N MET A 385 8.71 13.58 -1.25
CA MET A 385 8.66 14.95 -0.73
C MET A 385 8.03 14.93 0.66
N THR A 386 8.63 15.58 1.65
CA THR A 386 8.25 15.43 3.06
C THR A 386 7.72 16.70 3.73
N GLY A 387 8.21 17.90 3.38
CA GLY A 387 7.84 19.13 4.10
C GLY A 387 8.35 19.20 5.53
N ASP A 388 9.39 18.44 5.87
CA ASP A 388 9.97 18.37 7.21
C ASP A 388 10.51 19.71 7.74
N GLY A 389 10.90 20.63 6.85
CA GLY A 389 11.28 21.99 7.22
C GLY A 389 10.17 22.75 7.97
N TYR A 390 8.91 22.57 7.57
CA TYR A 390 7.77 23.19 8.27
C TYR A 390 7.60 22.61 9.67
N TYR A 391 7.70 21.29 9.81
CA TYR A 391 7.70 20.61 11.12
C TYR A 391 8.80 21.15 12.04
N SER A 392 10.04 21.27 11.54
CA SER A 392 11.16 21.81 12.33
C SER A 392 10.87 23.24 12.80
N GLN A 393 10.35 24.09 11.92
CA GLN A 393 10.00 25.47 12.27
C GLN A 393 8.98 25.53 13.42
N ARG A 394 7.93 24.68 13.37
CA ARG A 394 6.92 24.61 14.44
C ARG A 394 7.50 24.08 15.74
N LEU A 395 8.35 23.05 15.68
CA LEU A 395 9.03 22.50 16.85
C LEU A 395 9.94 23.53 17.52
N GLU A 396 10.75 24.24 16.75
CA GLU A 396 11.64 25.29 17.24
C GLU A 396 10.86 26.46 17.88
N ALA A 397 9.72 26.84 17.30
CA ALA A 397 8.84 27.85 17.89
C ALA A 397 8.26 27.36 19.23
N ALA A 398 7.77 26.12 19.28
CA ALA A 398 7.21 25.54 20.49
C ALA A 398 8.24 25.41 21.62
N LEU A 399 9.48 24.99 21.31
CA LEU A 399 10.55 24.86 22.30
C LEU A 399 11.09 26.22 22.78
N ARG A 400 11.08 27.25 21.92
CA ARG A 400 11.36 28.63 22.33
C ARG A 400 10.32 29.16 23.31
N ALA A 401 9.04 28.81 23.11
CA ALA A 401 7.97 29.21 24.02
C ALA A 401 7.99 28.41 25.33
N ARG A 402 8.31 27.11 25.25
CA ARG A 402 8.35 26.21 26.40
C ARG A 402 9.37 25.07 26.19
N ALA A 403 10.55 25.23 26.76
CA ALA A 403 11.67 24.29 26.57
C ALA A 403 11.43 22.89 27.18
N ASP A 404 10.62 22.79 28.25
CA ASP A 404 10.30 21.53 28.95
C ASP A 404 9.05 20.81 28.40
N ARG A 405 8.53 21.25 27.24
CA ARG A 405 7.32 20.66 26.65
C ARG A 405 7.50 19.18 26.33
N ASP A 406 6.46 18.39 26.58
CA ASP A 406 6.36 17.03 26.07
C ASP A 406 6.21 17.04 24.54
N ASN A 407 7.24 16.56 23.86
CA ASN A 407 7.30 16.49 22.40
C ASN A 407 6.85 15.14 21.86
N ASP A 408 6.43 14.20 22.70
CA ASP A 408 6.00 12.88 22.25
C ASP A 408 4.80 12.90 21.29
N PRO A 409 3.76 13.75 21.47
CA PRO A 409 2.72 13.92 20.47
C PRO A 409 3.25 14.44 19.13
N PHE A 410 4.19 15.39 19.15
CA PHE A 410 4.83 15.92 17.94
C PHE A 410 5.64 14.84 17.24
N ARG A 411 6.48 14.11 17.99
CA ARG A 411 7.28 12.99 17.50
C ARG A 411 6.42 11.99 16.74
N ARG A 412 5.31 11.53 17.34
CA ARG A 412 4.39 10.59 16.69
C ARG A 412 3.79 11.14 15.40
N ALA A 413 3.32 12.39 15.42
CA ALA A 413 2.72 13.03 14.25
C ALA A 413 3.73 13.18 13.11
N TYR A 414 4.94 13.65 13.42
CA TYR A 414 6.03 13.81 12.46
C TYR A 414 6.46 12.48 11.84
N VAL A 415 6.69 11.45 12.66
CA VAL A 415 7.07 10.11 12.18
C VAL A 415 5.98 9.51 11.29
N ARG A 416 4.71 9.60 11.72
CA ARG A 416 3.57 9.15 10.92
C ARG A 416 3.54 9.85 9.56
N HIS A 417 3.65 11.18 9.55
CA HIS A 417 3.66 11.97 8.33
C HIS A 417 4.72 11.49 7.34
N LEU A 418 5.98 11.33 7.78
CA LEU A 418 7.05 10.86 6.89
C LEU A 418 6.80 9.46 6.31
N VAL A 419 6.25 8.54 7.11
CA VAL A 419 5.89 7.18 6.64
C VAL A 419 4.73 7.24 5.63
N GLU A 420 3.73 8.08 5.88
CA GLU A 420 2.59 8.28 4.96
C GLU A 420 3.04 8.90 3.64
N ARG A 421 3.95 9.89 3.68
CA ARG A 421 4.56 10.47 2.47
C ARG A 421 5.33 9.42 1.67
N ALA A 422 6.11 8.56 2.33
CA ALA A 422 6.80 7.46 1.65
C ALA A 422 5.82 6.49 0.99
N ALA A 423 4.77 6.08 1.72
CA ALA A 423 3.76 5.15 1.21
C ALA A 423 2.97 5.74 0.03
N TYR A 424 2.61 7.02 0.10
CA TYR A 424 1.96 7.74 -0.99
C TYR A 424 2.87 7.79 -2.23
N SER A 425 4.13 8.17 -2.07
CA SER A 425 5.08 8.25 -3.19
C SER A 425 5.33 6.91 -3.87
N ASP A 426 5.35 5.81 -3.11
CA ASP A 426 5.50 4.46 -3.66
C ASP A 426 4.23 3.99 -4.41
N ARG A 427 3.03 4.33 -3.92
CA ARG A 427 1.79 4.11 -4.69
C ARG A 427 1.84 4.88 -6.01
N LEU A 428 2.11 6.18 -5.96
CA LEU A 428 2.20 7.01 -7.16
C LEU A 428 3.27 6.49 -8.14
N ALA A 429 4.41 6.02 -7.64
CA ALA A 429 5.47 5.46 -8.47
C ALA A 429 5.06 4.15 -9.12
N ARG A 430 4.38 3.25 -8.40
CA ARG A 430 3.85 2.02 -8.97
C ARG A 430 2.81 2.30 -10.06
N ASP A 431 1.91 3.26 -9.82
CA ASP A 431 0.88 3.63 -10.79
C ASP A 431 1.47 4.30 -12.05
N THR A 432 2.56 5.05 -11.89
CA THR A 432 3.19 5.83 -12.96
C THR A 432 4.23 5.03 -13.74
N LEU A 433 5.06 4.26 -13.03
CA LEU A 433 6.24 3.58 -13.58
C LEU A 433 6.03 2.07 -13.75
N GLY A 434 4.92 1.52 -13.23
CA GLY A 434 4.67 0.07 -13.20
C GLY A 434 5.54 -0.70 -12.20
N ARG A 435 6.32 0.00 -11.35
CA ARG A 435 7.21 -0.60 -10.35
C ARG A 435 7.47 0.34 -9.17
N SER A 436 7.91 -0.21 -8.04
CA SER A 436 8.51 0.57 -6.95
C SER A 436 9.98 0.85 -7.28
N PRO A 437 10.42 2.10 -7.38
CA PRO A 437 11.83 2.45 -7.51
C PRO A 437 12.55 2.40 -6.16
N ALA A 438 13.88 2.39 -6.18
CA ALA A 438 14.64 2.75 -4.99
C ALA A 438 14.42 4.23 -4.69
N HIS A 439 13.55 4.53 -3.73
CA HIS A 439 13.14 5.88 -3.41
C HIS A 439 14.26 6.69 -2.75
N VAL A 440 14.37 7.97 -3.10
CA VAL A 440 15.15 8.98 -2.37
C VAL A 440 14.17 9.92 -1.66
N MET A 441 14.25 9.93 -0.33
CA MET A 441 13.48 10.80 0.56
C MET A 441 14.21 12.11 0.80
N LEU A 442 13.52 13.22 0.53
CA LEU A 442 13.97 14.56 0.88
C LEU A 442 13.80 14.79 2.38
N LEU A 443 14.88 15.15 3.05
CA LEU A 443 14.91 15.68 4.39
C LEU A 443 15.86 16.89 4.40
N HIS A 444 15.87 17.67 5.47
CA HIS A 444 16.83 18.77 5.67
C HIS A 444 17.62 18.53 6.97
N THR A 445 18.85 19.03 7.03
CA THR A 445 19.56 19.14 8.33
C THR A 445 18.84 20.16 9.20
N ASN A 446 18.00 19.69 10.12
CA ASN A 446 17.15 20.53 10.97
C ASN A 446 16.92 19.88 12.35
N LEU A 447 16.26 20.60 13.26
CA LEU A 447 16.03 20.14 14.63
C LEU A 447 15.15 18.88 14.67
N ALA A 448 14.07 18.82 13.89
CA ALA A 448 13.15 17.69 13.89
C ALA A 448 13.86 16.37 13.51
N ASN A 449 14.66 16.37 12.44
CA ASN A 449 15.47 15.23 12.05
C ASN A 449 16.57 14.92 13.08
N ALA A 450 17.21 15.94 13.66
CA ALA A 450 18.21 15.72 14.70
C ALA A 450 17.64 15.08 15.98
N MET A 451 16.35 15.27 16.26
CA MET A 451 15.68 14.68 17.41
C MET A 451 15.08 13.31 17.13
N PHE A 452 14.47 13.10 15.96
CA PHE A 452 13.55 11.97 15.73
C PHE A 452 13.94 11.05 14.57
N LEU A 453 15.10 11.23 13.92
CA LEU A 453 15.56 10.35 12.85
C LEU A 453 15.59 8.85 13.24
N PRO A 454 16.01 8.45 14.46
CA PRO A 454 15.91 7.04 14.89
C PRO A 454 14.48 6.48 14.84
N ASP A 455 13.48 7.28 15.24
CA ASP A 455 12.07 6.89 15.21
C ASP A 455 11.56 6.74 13.78
N VAL A 456 11.96 7.65 12.88
CA VAL A 456 11.62 7.59 11.45
C VAL A 456 12.19 6.31 10.82
N ILE A 457 13.45 5.99 11.12
CA ILE A 457 14.11 4.76 10.66
C ILE A 457 13.36 3.52 11.17
N ALA A 458 13.03 3.48 12.46
CA ALA A 458 12.32 2.37 13.06
C ALA A 458 10.92 2.19 12.46
N ALA A 459 10.18 3.28 12.27
CA ALA A 459 8.84 3.26 11.72
C ALA A 459 8.81 2.85 10.23
N LEU A 460 9.77 3.32 9.43
CA LEU A 460 9.91 2.86 8.04
C LEU A 460 10.20 1.36 7.98
N ARG A 461 11.14 0.85 8.79
CA ARG A 461 11.42 -0.60 8.88
C ARG A 461 10.19 -1.39 9.30
N ALA A 462 9.46 -0.93 10.32
CA ALA A 462 8.22 -1.54 10.77
C ALA A 462 7.12 -1.51 9.68
N GLY A 463 7.13 -0.49 8.82
CA GLY A 463 6.28 -0.38 7.62
C GLY A 463 6.73 -1.23 6.43
N GLY A 464 7.74 -2.08 6.60
CA GLY A 464 8.26 -3.00 5.57
C GLY A 464 9.23 -2.36 4.57
N TRP A 465 9.76 -1.17 4.88
CA TRP A 465 10.76 -0.53 4.02
C TRP A 465 12.16 -1.11 4.23
N THR A 466 12.84 -1.37 3.13
CA THR A 466 14.27 -1.67 3.09
C THR A 466 15.02 -0.36 2.96
N LEU A 467 15.78 0.01 3.98
CA LEU A 467 16.61 1.21 3.93
C LEU A 467 17.95 0.87 3.27
N VAL A 468 18.36 1.67 2.29
CA VAL A 468 19.60 1.47 1.53
C VAL A 468 20.43 2.75 1.51
N ASP A 469 21.70 2.62 1.13
CA ASP A 469 22.58 3.76 0.91
C ASP A 469 22.09 4.64 -0.24
N ALA A 470 22.35 5.94 -0.15
CA ALA A 470 21.96 6.91 -1.17
C ALA A 470 22.55 6.61 -2.54
N GLU A 471 23.82 6.16 -2.60
CA GLU A 471 24.43 5.76 -3.89
C GLU A 471 23.70 4.59 -4.54
N THR A 472 23.23 3.63 -3.74
CA THR A 472 22.43 2.50 -4.22
C THR A 472 21.08 2.96 -4.76
N ALA A 473 20.41 3.90 -4.08
CA ALA A 473 19.15 4.44 -4.57
C ALA A 473 19.32 5.26 -5.86
N PHE A 474 20.31 6.15 -5.92
CA PHE A 474 20.60 6.95 -7.13
C PHE A 474 21.08 6.12 -8.33
N ALA A 475 21.46 4.85 -8.13
CA ALA A 475 21.76 3.93 -9.23
C ALA A 475 20.50 3.43 -9.97
N ASP A 476 19.30 3.59 -9.38
CA ASP A 476 18.03 3.25 -10.04
C ASP A 476 17.85 4.06 -11.35
N PRO A 477 17.45 3.41 -12.46
CA PRO A 477 17.24 4.08 -13.75
C PRO A 477 16.30 5.29 -13.72
N LEU A 478 15.39 5.36 -12.73
CA LEU A 478 14.51 6.51 -12.51
C LEU A 478 15.31 7.82 -12.50
N TYR A 479 16.42 7.88 -11.76
CA TYR A 479 17.21 9.11 -11.56
C TYR A 479 18.05 9.52 -12.77
N ARG A 480 18.03 8.74 -13.86
CA ARG A 480 18.61 9.12 -15.16
C ARG A 480 17.54 9.70 -16.11
N THR A 481 16.28 9.65 -15.72
CA THR A 481 15.17 10.15 -16.53
C THR A 481 15.11 11.67 -16.42
N GLN A 482 14.86 12.33 -17.55
CA GLN A 482 14.69 13.78 -17.61
C GLN A 482 13.25 14.13 -17.96
N PRO A 483 12.45 14.59 -17.00
CA PRO A 483 11.09 15.06 -17.28
C PRO A 483 11.08 16.25 -18.25
N LYS A 484 9.99 16.33 -19.02
CA LYS A 484 9.78 17.32 -20.09
C LYS A 484 8.88 18.48 -19.66
N GLY A 485 8.07 18.28 -18.62
CA GLY A 485 7.17 19.28 -18.05
C GLY A 485 7.85 20.63 -17.73
N LEU A 486 7.03 21.68 -17.80
CA LEU A 486 7.37 23.04 -17.36
C LEU A 486 6.28 23.55 -16.40
N PRO A 487 6.64 24.35 -15.37
CA PRO A 487 8.01 24.62 -14.92
C PRO A 487 8.72 23.34 -14.49
N ALA A 488 10.02 23.25 -14.77
CA ALA A 488 10.75 22.00 -14.59
C ALA A 488 11.26 21.84 -13.16
N GLY A 489 11.19 20.60 -12.68
CA GLY A 489 11.69 20.23 -11.38
C GLY A 489 10.60 20.22 -10.30
N SER A 490 10.64 19.19 -9.47
CA SER A 490 9.77 18.91 -8.32
C SER A 490 10.18 17.51 -7.80
N ASN A 491 9.22 16.70 -7.40
CA ASN A 491 9.33 15.26 -7.26
C ASN A 491 9.34 14.57 -8.64
N ILE A 492 10.36 13.74 -8.91
CA ILE A 492 10.53 13.11 -10.24
C ILE A 492 9.35 12.23 -10.64
N VAL A 493 8.72 11.54 -9.68
CA VAL A 493 7.58 10.67 -9.98
C VAL A 493 6.36 11.49 -10.36
N VAL A 494 6.13 12.62 -9.68
CA VAL A 494 5.06 13.57 -9.99
C VAL A 494 5.26 14.16 -11.38
N GLU A 495 6.49 14.55 -11.73
CA GLU A 495 6.80 15.11 -13.04
C GLU A 495 6.57 14.07 -14.16
N LEU A 496 6.99 12.82 -13.95
CA LEU A 496 6.75 11.75 -14.92
C LEU A 496 5.27 11.37 -15.04
N ALA A 497 4.50 11.45 -13.95
CA ALA A 497 3.05 11.25 -13.99
C ALA A 497 2.38 12.31 -14.86
N LYS A 498 2.75 13.59 -14.68
CA LYS A 498 2.25 14.70 -15.52
C LYS A 498 2.65 14.53 -16.99
N ASP A 499 3.91 14.18 -17.27
CA ASP A 499 4.39 13.91 -18.63
C ASP A 499 3.59 12.78 -19.31
N ALA A 500 3.12 11.80 -18.54
CA ALA A 500 2.27 10.71 -19.02
C ALA A 500 0.77 11.07 -19.11
N GLY A 501 0.39 12.33 -18.86
CA GLY A 501 -1.00 12.78 -18.86
C GLY A 501 -1.83 12.22 -17.71
N ARG A 502 -1.21 11.75 -16.63
CA ARG A 502 -1.89 11.16 -15.47
C ARG A 502 -2.23 12.23 -14.44
N THR A 503 -3.41 12.10 -13.84
CA THR A 503 -3.78 12.88 -12.66
C THR A 503 -2.94 12.43 -11.47
N VAL A 504 -2.34 13.38 -10.76
CA VAL A 504 -1.63 13.13 -9.51
C VAL A 504 -2.64 13.29 -8.37
N PRO A 505 -2.98 12.20 -7.65
CA PRO A 505 -3.90 12.30 -6.51
C PRO A 505 -3.33 13.22 -5.44
N PRO A 506 -4.17 13.94 -4.66
CA PRO A 506 -3.68 14.70 -3.51
C PRO A 506 -2.92 13.78 -2.55
N GLY A 507 -1.81 14.30 -2.01
CA GLY A 507 -1.00 13.59 -1.04
C GLY A 507 -1.60 13.66 0.36
N PRO A 508 -1.16 12.78 1.28
CA PRO A 508 -1.43 12.99 2.70
C PRO A 508 -0.82 14.33 3.11
N GLU A 509 -1.66 15.15 3.75
CA GLU A 509 -1.32 16.46 4.30
C GLU A 509 -0.64 17.40 3.28
N ASP A 510 -1.32 17.69 2.15
CA ASP A 510 -0.86 18.66 1.15
C ASP A 510 -0.70 20.10 1.71
N ASP A 511 -1.09 20.34 2.96
CA ASP A 511 -0.79 21.54 3.76
C ASP A 511 0.52 21.43 4.57
N TYR A 512 1.34 20.41 4.31
CA TYR A 512 2.57 20.08 5.04
C TYR A 512 2.36 19.75 6.53
N GLY A 513 1.19 19.22 6.89
CA GLY A 513 0.85 18.80 8.25
C GLY A 513 0.45 19.94 9.17
N LYS A 514 0.17 21.11 8.59
CA LYS A 514 -0.26 22.31 9.31
C LYS A 514 -1.47 22.05 10.19
N ALA A 515 -2.56 21.50 9.66
CA ALA A 515 -3.76 21.23 10.45
C ALA A 515 -3.47 20.26 11.62
N THR A 516 -2.66 19.23 11.38
CA THR A 516 -2.24 18.27 12.41
C THR A 516 -1.43 18.95 13.52
N LEU A 517 -0.48 19.80 13.17
CA LEU A 517 0.37 20.51 14.15
C LEU A 517 -0.42 21.57 14.93
N GLU A 518 -1.31 22.32 14.26
CA GLU A 518 -2.19 23.30 14.92
C GLU A 518 -3.09 22.62 15.95
N ALA A 519 -3.66 21.45 15.63
CA ALA A 519 -4.47 20.66 16.56
C ALA A 519 -3.67 20.15 17.78
N LEU A 520 -2.35 19.97 17.63
CA LEU A 520 -1.44 19.60 18.72
C LEU A 520 -0.89 20.81 19.49
N GLY A 521 -1.29 22.03 19.10
CA GLY A 521 -0.83 23.28 19.70
C GLY A 521 0.63 23.61 19.39
N TYR A 522 1.09 23.28 18.18
CA TYR A 522 2.42 23.59 17.66
C TYR A 522 2.39 24.71 16.65
#